data_AF-A0A7S3JCY6-F1
#
_entry.id   AF-A0A7S3JCY6-F1
#
_cell.length_a   1.000
_cell.length_b   1.000
_cell.length_c   1.000
_cell.angle_alpha   90.00
_cell.angle_beta   90.00
_cell.angle_gamma   90.00
#
_symmetry.space_group_name_H-M   'P 1'
#
loop_
_entity.id
_entity.type
_entity.pdbx_description
1 polymer ?
#
loop_
_entity_poly.entity_id
_entity_poly.type
_entity_poly.pdbx_seq_one_letter_code
_entity_poly.pdbx_strand_id
1 'polypeptide(L)'
;NKLPHAEVHRCASIEKIGDKGILELGEIIAAEIKIKLQRYIDADKLECITLIGHSRGGLVVRAALPHLEEYSKYFHGLVTFATPHYGYIHSKSKLLSIGMWAVSRFTKDPTVGEMRLSDKSNIE
;
A
#
# COMPACT_ATOMS: atom_id res chain seq x y z
N ASN A 1 -11.25 29.68 -15.49
CA ASN A 1 -10.53 28.40 -15.30
C ASN A 1 -10.31 28.14 -13.81
N LYS A 2 -11.34 27.65 -13.10
CA LYS A 2 -11.12 27.06 -11.77
C LYS A 2 -10.55 25.66 -12.03
N LEU A 3 -9.33 25.40 -11.58
CA LEU A 3 -8.82 24.03 -11.47
C LEU A 3 -9.88 23.21 -10.70
N PRO A 4 -10.19 21.97 -11.10
CA PRO A 4 -11.01 21.09 -10.27
C PRO A 4 -10.38 21.04 -8.88
N HIS A 5 -11.20 21.17 -7.84
CA HIS A 5 -10.76 21.11 -6.45
C HIS A 5 -10.16 19.72 -6.17
N ALA A 6 -8.86 19.55 -6.40
CA ALA A 6 -8.15 18.32 -6.07
C ALA A 6 -7.97 18.25 -4.55
N GLU A 7 -8.45 17.18 -3.94
CA GLU A 7 -8.31 16.93 -2.51
C GLU A 7 -7.37 15.75 -2.27
N VAL A 8 -6.44 15.93 -1.32
CA VAL A 8 -5.44 14.90 -0.95
C VAL A 8 -5.78 14.33 0.41
N HIS A 9 -5.99 13.02 0.47
CA HIS A 9 -6.33 12.30 1.70
C HIS A 9 -5.21 11.36 2.10
N ARG A 10 -4.67 11.53 3.32
CA ARG A 10 -3.71 10.58 3.89
C ARG A 10 -4.46 9.35 4.41
N CYS A 11 -4.00 8.15 4.08
CA CYS A 11 -4.45 6.92 4.75
C CYS A 11 -3.55 6.63 5.95
N ALA A 12 -4.08 6.81 7.16
CA ALA A 12 -3.29 6.71 8.40
C ALA A 12 -3.29 5.29 8.98
N SER A 13 -4.15 4.39 8.49
CA SER A 13 -4.30 3.04 9.03
C SER A 13 -3.04 2.18 8.85
N ILE A 14 -2.21 2.44 7.83
CA ILE A 14 -0.92 1.76 7.61
C ILE A 14 0.03 1.90 8.80
N GLU A 15 0.05 3.07 9.45
CA GLU A 15 1.03 3.37 10.50
C GLU A 15 0.59 2.85 11.88
N LYS A 16 -0.72 2.68 12.07
CA LYS A 16 -1.30 2.30 13.36
C LYS A 16 -1.38 0.79 13.56
N ILE A 17 -1.24 0.02 12.49
CA ILE A 17 -1.54 -1.40 12.48
C ILE A 17 -0.25 -2.16 12.14
N GLY A 18 0.61 -2.27 13.14
CA GLY A 18 2.00 -2.74 13.00
C GLY A 18 2.17 -4.26 12.91
N ASP A 19 1.09 -5.04 12.97
CA ASP A 19 1.12 -6.50 13.10
C ASP A 19 0.35 -7.24 11.99
N LYS A 20 -0.11 -6.55 10.94
CA LYS A 20 -0.87 -7.15 9.83
C LYS A 20 -0.05 -7.33 8.56
N GLY A 21 -0.37 -8.36 7.80
CA GLY A 21 0.21 -8.62 6.47
C GLY A 21 -0.30 -7.64 5.41
N ILE A 22 0.39 -7.55 4.27
CA ILE A 22 0.09 -6.63 3.16
C ILE A 22 -1.32 -6.84 2.62
N LEU A 23 -1.80 -8.08 2.53
CA LEU A 23 -3.14 -8.40 2.05
C LEU A 23 -4.23 -7.88 3.02
N GLU A 24 -4.08 -8.18 4.31
CA GLU A 24 -5.00 -7.72 5.35
C GLU A 24 -4.99 -6.19 5.48
N LEU A 25 -3.82 -5.56 5.37
CA LEU A 25 -3.71 -4.10 5.29
C LEU A 25 -4.39 -3.55 4.02
N GLY A 26 -4.37 -4.29 2.91
CA GLY A 26 -5.06 -3.96 1.66
C GLY A 26 -6.57 -3.86 1.86
N GLU A 27 -7.17 -4.84 2.53
CA GLU A 27 -8.60 -4.84 2.90
C GLU A 27 -8.96 -3.63 3.78
N ILE A 28 -8.14 -3.35 4.80
CA ILE A 28 -8.36 -2.24 5.72
C ILE A 28 -8.29 -0.90 5.01
N ILE A 29 -7.31 -0.71 4.13
CA ILE A 29 -7.20 0.54 3.35
C ILE A 29 -8.35 0.67 2.37
N ALA A 30 -8.77 -0.42 1.73
CA ALA A 30 -9.92 -0.38 0.83
C ALA A 30 -11.17 0.10 1.58
N ALA A 31 -11.42 -0.39 2.80
CA ALA A 31 -12.50 0.09 3.65
C ALA A 31 -12.35 1.58 4.01
N GLU A 32 -11.15 2.03 4.38
CA GLU A 32 -10.87 3.45 4.66
C GLU A 32 -11.12 4.35 3.43
N ILE A 33 -10.72 3.89 2.24
CA ILE A 33 -10.95 4.58 0.97
C ILE A 33 -12.46 4.66 0.69
N LYS A 34 -13.22 3.56 0.83
CA LYS A 34 -14.68 3.55 0.66
C LYS A 34 -15.37 4.60 1.52
N ILE A 35 -15.02 4.65 2.81
CA ILE A 35 -15.56 5.63 3.76
C ILE A 35 -15.26 7.07 3.31
N LYS A 36 -14.05 7.31 2.79
CA LYS A 36 -13.67 8.64 2.28
C LYS A 36 -14.40 8.99 0.99
N LEU A 37 -14.57 8.03 0.09
CA LEU A 37 -15.23 8.22 -1.21
C LEU A 37 -16.73 8.50 -1.06
N GLN A 38 -17.38 7.93 -0.03
CA GLN A 38 -18.83 8.05 0.18
C GLN A 38 -19.31 9.50 0.10
N ARG A 39 -18.60 10.46 0.72
CA ARG A 39 -18.97 11.88 0.71
C ARG A 39 -18.97 12.51 -0.70
N TYR A 40 -18.14 12.02 -1.62
CA TYR A 40 -18.05 12.53 -2.98
C TYR A 40 -19.07 11.85 -3.89
N ILE A 41 -19.37 10.58 -3.61
CA ILE A 41 -20.40 9.81 -4.31
C ILE A 41 -21.79 10.39 -3.98
N ASP A 42 -22.08 10.60 -2.70
CA ASP A 42 -23.36 11.18 -2.24
C ASP A 42 -23.60 12.58 -2.81
N ALA A 43 -22.53 13.31 -3.09
CA ALA A 43 -22.58 14.65 -3.67
C ALA A 43 -22.52 14.67 -5.20
N ASP A 44 -22.38 13.52 -5.86
CA ASP A 44 -22.12 13.36 -7.31
C ASP A 44 -20.94 14.22 -7.81
N LYS A 45 -19.85 14.24 -7.04
CA LYS A 45 -18.63 15.05 -7.29
C LYS A 45 -17.37 14.21 -7.51
N LEU A 46 -17.50 12.89 -7.56
CA LEU A 46 -16.35 12.01 -7.77
C LEU A 46 -16.03 11.94 -9.27
N GLU A 47 -14.92 12.57 -9.68
CA GLU A 47 -14.46 12.55 -11.07
C GLU A 47 -13.25 11.63 -11.26
N CYS A 48 -12.28 11.70 -10.34
CA CYS A 48 -10.99 11.06 -10.49
C CYS A 48 -10.40 10.65 -9.14
N ILE A 49 -9.83 9.45 -9.11
CA ILE A 49 -9.06 8.89 -8.00
C ILE A 49 -7.67 8.58 -8.53
N THR A 50 -6.66 9.12 -7.84
CA THR A 50 -5.26 8.74 -7.98
C THR A 50 -4.77 8.21 -6.65
N LEU A 51 -4.26 6.98 -6.63
CA LEU A 51 -3.70 6.36 -5.44
C LEU A 51 -2.19 6.58 -5.42
N ILE A 52 -1.65 7.04 -4.30
CA ILE A 52 -0.23 7.32 -4.12
C ILE A 52 0.30 6.46 -2.98
N GLY A 53 1.24 5.57 -3.29
CA GLY A 53 1.94 4.73 -2.31
C GLY A 53 3.39 5.15 -2.14
N HIS A 54 3.90 5.08 -0.92
CA HIS A 54 5.32 5.27 -0.62
C HIS A 54 5.86 4.07 0.14
N SER A 55 7.06 3.60 -0.22
CA SER A 55 7.69 2.42 0.36
C SER A 55 6.70 1.26 0.36
N ARG A 56 6.55 0.57 1.48
CA ARG A 56 5.54 -0.46 1.72
C ARG A 56 4.12 -0.06 1.29
N GLY A 57 3.72 1.19 1.48
CA GLY A 57 2.38 1.67 1.15
C GLY A 57 2.00 1.44 -0.32
N GLY A 58 2.96 1.41 -1.25
CA GLY A 58 2.68 1.06 -2.63
C GLY A 58 2.25 -0.40 -2.83
N LEU A 59 2.78 -1.34 -2.04
CA LEU A 59 2.34 -2.73 -2.07
C LEU A 59 0.94 -2.87 -1.47
N VAL A 60 0.69 -2.19 -0.35
CA VAL A 60 -0.61 -2.23 0.32
C VAL A 60 -1.71 -1.62 -0.56
N VAL A 61 -1.43 -0.50 -1.23
CA VAL A 61 -2.37 0.09 -2.19
C VAL A 61 -2.67 -0.88 -3.34
N ARG A 62 -1.68 -1.62 -3.85
CA ARG A 62 -1.92 -2.66 -4.87
C ARG A 62 -2.80 -3.78 -4.34
N ALA A 63 -2.59 -4.22 -3.10
CA ALA A 63 -3.43 -5.23 -2.45
C ALA A 63 -4.87 -4.73 -2.21
N ALA A 64 -5.09 -3.43 -2.08
CA ALA A 64 -6.42 -2.84 -1.93
C ALA A 64 -7.23 -2.79 -3.24
N LEU A 65 -6.59 -2.78 -4.41
CA LEU A 65 -7.25 -2.57 -5.70
C LEU A 65 -8.40 -3.56 -6.00
N PRO A 66 -8.27 -4.89 -5.78
CA PRO A 66 -9.37 -5.83 -6.00
C PRO A 66 -10.60 -5.54 -5.16
N HIS A 67 -10.43 -4.91 -4.00
CA HIS A 67 -11.52 -4.54 -3.09
C HIS A 67 -12.17 -3.20 -3.45
N LEU A 68 -11.71 -2.53 -4.51
CA LEU A 68 -12.20 -1.21 -4.96
C LEU A 68 -12.68 -1.23 -6.42
N GLU A 69 -12.95 -2.42 -6.96
CA GLU A 69 -13.34 -2.62 -8.35
C GLU A 69 -14.59 -1.80 -8.74
N GLU A 70 -15.51 -1.56 -7.80
CA GLU A 70 -16.71 -0.76 -8.01
C GLU A 70 -16.42 0.71 -8.38
N TYR A 71 -15.19 1.20 -8.11
CA TYR A 71 -14.74 2.55 -8.44
C TYR A 71 -13.77 2.59 -9.63
N SER A 72 -13.54 1.47 -10.32
CA SER A 72 -12.58 1.33 -11.42
C SER A 72 -12.74 2.42 -12.50
N LYS A 73 -13.97 2.83 -12.80
CA LYS A 73 -14.26 3.91 -13.77
C LYS A 73 -13.71 5.29 -13.37
N TYR A 74 -13.39 5.50 -12.09
CA TYR A 74 -12.80 6.75 -11.57
C TYR A 74 -11.28 6.64 -11.40
N PHE A 75 -10.67 5.47 -11.59
CA PHE A 75 -9.23 5.27 -11.39
C PHE A 75 -8.43 5.80 -12.56
N HIS A 76 -7.64 6.85 -12.31
CA HIS A 76 -6.81 7.50 -13.33
C HIS A 76 -5.31 7.28 -13.12
N GLY A 77 -4.88 6.90 -11.92
CA GLY A 77 -3.46 6.74 -11.65
C GLY A 77 -3.15 5.97 -10.38
N LEU A 78 -2.04 5.22 -10.46
CA LEU A 78 -1.34 4.65 -9.31
C LEU A 78 0.11 5.12 -9.37
N VAL A 79 0.52 5.93 -8.41
CA VAL A 79 1.90 6.43 -8.31
C VAL A 79 2.56 5.77 -7.10
N THR A 80 3.75 5.19 -7.27
CA THR A 80 4.47 4.55 -6.18
C THR A 80 5.90 5.07 -6.07
N PHE A 81 6.34 5.40 -4.86
CA PHE A 81 7.67 5.95 -4.57
C PHE A 81 8.46 4.98 -3.69
N ALA A 82 9.67 4.61 -4.11
CA ALA A 82 10.56 3.73 -3.35
C ALA A 82 9.90 2.41 -2.86
N THR A 83 8.90 1.92 -3.58
CA THR A 83 8.17 0.70 -3.23
C THR A 83 8.94 -0.54 -3.68
N PRO A 84 9.18 -1.53 -2.80
CA PRO A 84 9.88 -2.76 -3.16
C PRO A 84 8.95 -3.73 -3.91
N HIS A 85 8.57 -3.41 -5.15
CA HIS A 85 7.64 -4.21 -5.97
C HIS A 85 8.12 -5.63 -6.26
N TYR A 86 9.43 -5.83 -6.30
CA TYR A 86 10.08 -7.13 -6.50
C TYR A 86 10.73 -7.65 -5.22
N GLY A 87 10.31 -7.12 -4.07
CA GLY A 87 10.98 -7.28 -2.80
C GLY A 87 12.31 -6.52 -2.70
N TYR A 88 12.92 -6.54 -1.51
CA TYR A 88 14.27 -6.01 -1.33
C TYR A 88 15.30 -6.96 -1.94
N ILE A 89 16.24 -6.39 -2.70
CA ILE A 89 17.30 -7.10 -3.44
C ILE A 89 17.99 -8.14 -2.55
N HIS A 90 18.02 -9.40 -3.01
CA HIS A 90 18.96 -10.44 -2.56
C HIS A 90 20.38 -10.01 -2.92
N SER A 91 20.90 -9.04 -2.19
CA SER A 91 22.21 -8.46 -2.42
C SER A 91 23.26 -9.49 -2.03
N LYS A 92 24.22 -9.76 -2.93
CA LYS A 92 25.45 -10.52 -2.59
C LYS A 92 26.33 -9.80 -1.57
N SER A 93 26.09 -8.51 -1.31
CA SER A 93 26.76 -7.75 -0.27
C SER A 93 26.23 -8.14 1.11
N LYS A 94 27.12 -8.74 1.91
CA LYS A 94 26.88 -9.12 3.30
C LYS A 94 26.49 -7.92 4.19
N LEU A 95 26.96 -6.71 3.85
CA LEU A 95 26.67 -5.51 4.64
C LEU A 95 25.20 -5.11 4.51
N LEU A 96 24.66 -5.14 3.29
CA LEU A 96 23.25 -4.83 3.04
C LEU A 96 22.33 -5.90 3.64
N SER A 97 22.72 -7.18 3.59
CA SER A 97 21.94 -8.25 4.22
C SER A 97 21.94 -8.15 5.75
N ILE A 98 23.07 -7.76 6.38
CA ILE A 98 23.14 -7.49 7.82
C ILE A 98 22.28 -6.28 8.19
N GLY A 99 22.33 -5.21 7.39
CA GLY A 99 21.50 -4.02 7.58
C GLY A 99 20.00 -4.36 7.53
N MET A 100 19.57 -5.11 6.51
CA MET A 100 18.18 -5.56 6.38
C MET A 100 17.76 -6.56 7.47
N TRP A 101 18.66 -7.43 7.92
CA TRP A 101 18.42 -8.29 9.07
C TRP A 101 18.20 -7.47 10.34
N ALA A 102 19.06 -6.47 10.59
CA ALA A 102 18.92 -5.57 11.73
C ALA A 102 17.59 -4.83 11.68
N VAL A 103 17.24 -4.22 10.54
CA VAL A 103 15.93 -3.58 10.33
C VAL A 103 14.81 -4.56 10.66
N SER A 104 14.79 -5.76 10.04
CA SER A 104 13.74 -6.76 10.29
C SER A 104 13.68 -7.25 11.75
N ARG A 105 14.80 -7.20 12.48
CA ARG A 105 14.87 -7.63 13.88
C ARG A 105 14.35 -6.56 14.83
N PHE A 106 14.56 -5.28 14.50
CA PHE A 106 14.16 -4.14 15.31
C PHE A 106 12.77 -3.61 14.96
N THR A 107 12.30 -3.81 13.73
CA THR A 107 10.91 -3.55 13.34
C THR A 107 10.05 -4.76 13.71
N LYS A 108 9.02 -4.59 14.54
CA LYS A 108 8.02 -5.63 14.86
C LYS A 108 6.99 -5.84 13.75
N ASP A 109 7.35 -5.50 12.51
CA ASP A 109 6.44 -5.33 11.40
C ASP A 109 6.49 -6.54 10.46
N PRO A 110 5.42 -7.36 10.37
CA PRO A 110 5.42 -8.61 9.62
C PRO A 110 5.54 -8.40 8.11
N THR A 111 5.13 -7.23 7.62
CA THR A 111 5.27 -6.88 6.20
C THR A 111 6.73 -6.78 5.76
N VAL A 112 7.67 -6.56 6.69
CA VAL A 112 9.11 -6.55 6.38
C VAL A 112 9.58 -7.91 5.89
N GLY A 113 8.99 -9.00 6.40
CA GLY A 113 9.21 -10.35 5.89
C GLY A 113 8.57 -10.56 4.52
N GLU A 114 7.32 -10.14 4.33
CA GLU A 114 6.61 -10.27 3.05
C GLU A 114 7.27 -9.47 1.92
N MET A 115 7.84 -8.30 2.24
CA MET A 115 8.65 -7.49 1.33
C MET A 115 9.97 -8.15 0.92
N ARG A 116 10.36 -9.31 1.47
CA ARG A 116 11.51 -10.08 0.95
C ARG A 116 11.16 -10.89 -0.28
N LEU A 117 9.86 -11.14 -0.52
CA LEU A 117 9.36 -11.97 -1.61
C LEU A 117 10.07 -13.35 -1.66
N SER A 118 10.48 -13.88 -0.50
CA SER A 118 11.12 -15.18 -0.38
C SER A 118 10.08 -16.28 -0.39
N ASP A 119 10.33 -17.34 -1.13
CA ASP A 119 9.46 -18.52 -1.12
C ASP A 119 9.35 -19.08 0.30
N LYS A 120 8.13 -19.50 0.66
CA LYS A 120 7.95 -20.30 1.86
C LYS A 120 8.73 -21.61 1.66
N SER A 121 9.53 -21.96 2.65
CA SER A 121 10.34 -23.19 2.63
C SER A 121 9.50 -24.47 2.62
N ASN A 122 8.21 -24.38 2.95
CA ASN A 122 7.22 -25.44 2.79
C ASN A 122 6.08 -24.94 1.90
N ILE A 123 5.79 -25.71 0.85
CA ILE A 123 4.60 -25.59 0.03
C ILE A 123 3.55 -26.44 0.73
N GLU A 124 2.48 -25.83 1.26
CA GLU A 124 1.30 -26.53 1.76
C GLU A 124 0.35 -26.88 0.62
#